data_AF-V5FVZ7-F1
#
_entry.id   AF-V5FVZ7-F1
#
_cell.length_a   1.000
_cell.length_b   1.000
_cell.length_c   1.000
_cell.angle_alpha   90.00
_cell.angle_beta   90.00
_cell.angle_gamma   90.00
#
_symmetry.space_group_name_H-M   'P 1'
#
loop_
_entity.id
_entity.type
_entity.pdbx_description
1 polymer ?
#
loop_
_entity_poly.entity_id
_entity_poly.type
_entity_poly.pdbx_seq_one_letter_code
_entity_poly.pdbx_strand_id
1 'polypeptide(L)'
;FIILVSPLVIMIKNIVLLCVAILNAHGAPYDGNDWNGKWFPHSPSEPDLNPKVLISGKSNNIHDSRHGVVMGVKNPSCDDAKYKLETDWYMNPENYTCYEDRHLYVPKNTIHPIHSMEHIPEEYVALHRCMNESIEYNEAIPTFGNHRPLWGAYGEYTFLPKQRWLHNLEHGAVVMLYHPCAEKNEVKALKSLVKSCLYRHIITPYD
;
A
#
# COMPACT_ATOMS: atom_id res chain seq x y z
N PHE A 1 2.78 -6.21 -20.40
CA PHE A 1 3.87 -6.40 -21.38
C PHE A 1 4.42 -7.82 -21.25
N ILE A 2 4.31 -8.64 -22.31
CA ILE A 2 5.30 -9.62 -22.81
C ILE A 2 4.67 -10.29 -24.04
N ILE A 3 5.42 -10.26 -25.13
CA ILE A 3 5.12 -10.80 -26.45
C ILE A 3 5.33 -12.33 -26.41
N LEU A 4 4.35 -13.08 -26.90
CA LEU A 4 4.42 -14.54 -27.04
C LEU A 4 5.28 -14.92 -28.26
N VAL A 5 6.38 -15.64 -28.03
CA VAL A 5 7.06 -16.41 -29.07
C VAL A 5 7.35 -17.83 -28.55
N SER A 6 6.69 -18.82 -29.18
CA SER A 6 6.92 -20.29 -29.19
C SER A 6 6.84 -21.10 -27.87
N PRO A 7 5.98 -22.15 -27.76
CA PRO A 7 5.55 -22.67 -26.46
C PRO A 7 6.41 -23.79 -25.86
N LEU A 8 7.35 -24.40 -26.60
CA LEU A 8 7.91 -25.70 -26.16
C LEU A 8 9.31 -25.64 -25.54
N VAL A 9 10.13 -24.63 -25.85
CA VAL A 9 11.51 -24.52 -25.34
C VAL A 9 11.62 -23.60 -24.11
N ILE A 10 10.58 -22.80 -23.84
CA ILE A 10 10.54 -21.83 -22.74
C ILE A 10 10.04 -22.45 -21.42
N MET A 11 9.23 -23.51 -21.48
CA MET A 11 8.65 -24.12 -20.26
C MET A 11 9.69 -24.72 -19.31
N ILE A 12 10.78 -25.30 -19.80
CA ILE A 12 11.77 -25.96 -18.92
C ILE A 12 12.71 -24.95 -18.25
N LYS A 13 13.07 -23.85 -18.93
CA LYS A 13 13.89 -22.79 -18.33
C LYS A 13 13.11 -21.92 -17.34
N ASN A 14 11.82 -21.68 -17.58
CA ASN A 14 11.00 -20.88 -16.68
C ASN A 14 10.60 -21.63 -15.40
N ILE A 15 10.43 -22.96 -15.43
CA ILE A 15 10.16 -23.73 -14.20
C ILE A 15 11.36 -23.71 -13.25
N VAL A 16 12.58 -23.79 -13.77
CA VAL A 16 13.80 -23.71 -12.94
C VAL A 16 14.00 -22.30 -12.38
N LEU A 17 13.72 -21.24 -13.16
CA LEU A 17 13.86 -19.87 -12.67
C LEU A 17 12.77 -19.51 -11.64
N LEU A 18 11.54 -20.02 -11.80
CA LEU A 18 10.46 -19.84 -10.83
C LEU A 18 10.73 -20.63 -9.53
N CYS A 19 11.24 -21.86 -9.62
CA CYS A 19 11.57 -22.65 -8.43
C CYS A 19 12.78 -22.10 -7.65
N VAL A 20 13.79 -21.53 -8.33
CA VAL A 20 14.94 -20.90 -7.64
C VAL A 20 14.56 -19.56 -6.99
N ALA A 21 13.62 -18.82 -7.56
CA ALA A 21 13.07 -17.61 -6.94
C ALA A 21 12.16 -17.93 -5.75
N ILE A 22 11.34 -18.98 -5.81
CA ILE A 22 10.43 -19.37 -4.72
C ILE A 22 11.20 -20.02 -3.55
N LEU A 23 12.28 -20.77 -3.80
CA LEU A 23 13.06 -21.39 -2.72
C LEU A 23 13.93 -20.38 -1.94
N ASN A 24 14.34 -19.27 -2.55
CA ASN A 24 15.19 -18.26 -1.91
C ASN A 24 14.46 -16.97 -1.49
N ALA A 25 13.19 -16.78 -1.86
CA ALA A 25 12.35 -15.69 -1.36
C ALA A 25 11.74 -16.01 0.02
N HIS A 26 12.54 -16.55 0.94
CA HIS A 26 12.25 -16.36 2.35
C HIS A 26 12.73 -14.95 2.69
N GLY A 27 11.91 -13.95 2.39
CA GLY A 27 12.14 -12.59 2.87
C GLY A 27 12.35 -12.68 4.38
N ALA A 28 13.55 -12.29 4.84
CA ALA A 28 13.87 -12.32 6.25
C ALA A 28 12.78 -11.52 7.02
N PRO A 29 12.21 -12.07 8.11
CA PRO A 29 11.27 -11.34 8.92
C PRO A 29 11.91 -10.03 9.38
N TYR A 30 11.18 -8.92 9.24
CA TYR A 30 11.60 -7.59 9.67
C TYR A 30 12.02 -7.64 11.14
N ASP A 31 13.30 -7.39 11.42
CA ASP A 31 13.96 -7.59 12.72
C ASP A 31 13.78 -6.40 13.68
N GLY A 32 12.96 -5.41 13.30
CA GLY A 32 12.70 -4.22 14.10
C GLY A 32 13.80 -3.15 14.04
N ASN A 33 14.88 -3.36 13.28
CA ASN A 33 15.86 -2.30 13.01
C ASN A 33 15.32 -1.34 11.94
N ASP A 34 15.65 -0.06 12.06
CA ASP A 34 15.33 0.94 11.03
C ASP A 34 15.91 0.52 9.67
N TRP A 35 15.04 0.35 8.67
CA TRP A 35 15.44 -0.06 7.33
C TRP A 35 16.40 0.97 6.70
N ASN A 36 17.60 0.53 6.33
CA ASN A 36 18.66 1.36 5.75
C ASN A 36 18.97 1.06 4.27
N GLY A 37 18.31 0.06 3.68
CA GLY A 37 18.53 -0.34 2.28
C GLY A 37 17.74 0.51 1.29
N LYS A 38 18.04 0.40 0.00
CA LYS A 38 17.14 0.95 -1.04
C LYS A 38 15.87 0.12 -1.14
N TRP A 39 14.74 0.80 -1.33
CA TRP A 39 13.46 0.16 -1.60
C TRP A 39 13.42 -0.50 -2.98
N PHE A 40 12.53 -1.48 -3.19
CA PHE A 40 12.33 -2.18 -4.47
C PHE A 40 12.36 -1.21 -5.68
N PRO A 41 13.01 -1.56 -6.82
CA PRO A 41 13.53 -2.89 -7.19
C PRO A 41 14.94 -3.20 -6.65
N HIS A 42 15.50 -2.33 -5.82
CA HIS A 42 16.85 -2.49 -5.29
C HIS A 42 16.94 -3.58 -4.22
N SER A 43 18.13 -4.17 -4.06
CA SER A 43 18.35 -5.23 -3.08
C SER A 43 18.41 -4.65 -1.64
N PRO A 44 18.05 -5.43 -0.61
CA PRO A 44 18.13 -5.00 0.79
C PRO A 44 19.52 -4.53 1.25
N SER A 45 20.57 -4.97 0.58
CA SER A 45 21.98 -4.64 0.89
C SER A 45 22.53 -3.47 0.09
N GLU A 46 21.76 -2.89 -0.83
CA GLU A 46 22.21 -1.76 -1.65
C GLU A 46 22.18 -0.46 -0.82
N PRO A 47 23.31 0.29 -0.73
CA PRO A 47 23.35 1.53 0.03
C PRO A 47 22.49 2.62 -0.62
N ASP A 48 21.63 3.28 0.15
CA ASP A 48 20.83 4.39 -0.34
C ASP A 48 21.71 5.62 -0.64
N LEU A 49 21.93 5.88 -1.93
CA LEU A 49 22.68 7.03 -2.44
C LEU A 49 21.77 8.22 -2.76
N ASN A 50 20.45 8.08 -2.57
CA ASN A 50 19.56 9.21 -2.75
C ASN A 50 19.98 10.29 -1.74
N PRO A 51 19.99 11.57 -2.14
CA PRO A 51 20.20 12.64 -1.20
C PRO A 51 19.15 12.47 -0.10
N LYS A 52 19.59 12.16 1.13
CA LYS A 52 18.72 12.24 2.29
C LYS A 52 18.17 13.66 2.25
N VAL A 53 16.85 13.78 2.11
CA VAL A 53 16.20 15.08 2.20
C VAL A 53 16.48 15.55 3.61
N LEU A 54 17.56 16.32 3.76
CA LEU A 54 17.81 17.10 4.94
C LEU A 54 16.67 18.10 4.93
N ILE A 55 15.61 17.79 5.67
CA ILE A 55 14.65 18.80 6.08
C ILE A 55 15.47 19.76 6.92
N SER A 56 16.10 20.71 6.24
CA SER A 56 16.74 21.87 6.84
C SER A 56 15.70 22.43 7.80
N GLY A 57 16.09 22.46 9.07
CA GLY A 57 15.14 22.53 10.16
C GLY A 57 14.19 23.72 10.05
N LYS A 58 13.01 23.59 10.68
CA LYS A 58 12.15 24.73 11.00
C LYS A 58 11.86 25.68 9.81
N SER A 59 11.63 25.14 8.62
CA SER A 59 10.79 25.86 7.67
C SER A 59 9.38 25.90 8.26
N ASN A 60 8.91 27.07 8.69
CA ASN A 60 7.50 27.27 9.05
C ASN A 60 6.57 27.10 7.84
N ASN A 61 7.12 27.02 6.62
CA ASN A 61 6.36 26.77 5.41
C ASN A 61 6.16 25.26 5.26
N ILE A 62 4.94 24.83 5.58
CA ILE A 62 4.43 23.47 5.36
C ILE A 62 4.01 23.24 3.91
N HIS A 63 4.16 24.24 3.05
CA HIS A 63 3.63 24.22 1.70
C HIS A 63 4.73 24.09 0.65
N ASP A 64 4.49 23.21 -0.33
CA ASP A 64 5.29 23.11 -1.55
C ASP A 64 4.44 23.38 -2.80
N SER A 65 5.08 23.80 -3.89
CA SER A 65 4.40 24.23 -5.12
C SER A 65 3.78 23.08 -5.92
N ARG A 66 4.08 21.82 -5.57
CA ARG A 66 3.65 20.64 -6.31
C ARG A 66 2.44 19.98 -5.65
N HIS A 67 2.53 19.64 -4.37
CA HIS A 67 1.51 18.87 -3.65
C HIS A 67 0.70 19.71 -2.66
N GLY A 68 0.99 21.02 -2.55
CA GLY A 68 0.33 21.90 -1.61
C GLY A 68 0.90 21.77 -0.20
N VAL A 69 0.90 20.59 0.43
CA VAL A 69 1.54 20.33 1.74
C VAL A 69 2.71 19.37 1.58
N VAL A 70 3.80 19.57 2.31
CA VAL A 70 4.99 18.71 2.24
C VAL A 70 4.70 17.29 2.77
N MET A 71 5.09 16.28 1.98
CA MET A 71 5.02 14.86 2.37
C MET A 71 6.02 14.51 3.49
N GLY A 72 5.68 13.53 4.33
CA GLY A 72 6.59 12.89 5.28
C GLY A 72 6.99 13.73 6.49
N VAL A 73 6.49 14.98 6.61
CA VAL A 73 6.81 15.87 7.74
C VAL A 73 5.66 15.90 8.73
N LYS A 74 5.91 15.43 9.96
CA LYS A 74 4.93 15.52 11.05
C LYS A 74 4.72 16.98 11.43
N ASN A 75 3.48 17.44 11.38
CA ASN A 75 3.10 18.78 11.81
C ASN A 75 1.78 18.75 12.61
N PRO A 76 1.77 19.12 13.90
CA PRO A 76 0.55 19.12 14.73
C PRO A 76 -0.59 20.01 14.22
N SER A 77 -0.28 21.02 13.40
CA SER A 77 -1.29 21.90 12.80
C SER A 77 -1.91 21.33 11.53
N CYS A 78 -1.35 20.27 10.95
CA CYS A 78 -1.78 19.68 9.70
C CYS A 78 -2.00 18.17 9.81
N ASP A 79 -0.92 17.40 9.95
CA ASP A 79 -0.94 15.94 10.09
C ASP A 79 0.28 15.50 10.89
N ASP A 80 0.04 14.94 12.07
CA ASP A 80 1.06 14.32 12.92
C ASP A 80 0.77 12.84 13.20
N ALA A 81 -0.22 12.29 12.49
CA ALA A 81 -0.76 10.95 12.68
C ALA A 81 -1.22 10.65 14.13
N LYS A 82 -1.58 11.66 14.92
CA LYS A 82 -2.06 11.50 16.29
C LYS A 82 -3.39 12.20 16.56
N TYR A 83 -3.55 13.43 16.08
CA TYR A 83 -4.77 14.21 16.31
C TYR A 83 -5.67 14.25 15.08
N LYS A 84 -6.96 14.54 15.32
CA LYS A 84 -8.00 14.66 14.28
C LYS A 84 -8.16 13.42 13.41
N LEU A 85 -7.84 12.24 13.97
CA LEU A 85 -7.96 10.97 13.26
C LEU A 85 -9.42 10.65 12.93
N GLU A 86 -10.36 11.21 13.70
CA GLU A 86 -11.80 11.05 13.50
C GLU A 86 -12.29 11.49 12.12
N THR A 87 -11.55 12.36 11.42
CA THR A 87 -11.86 12.78 10.04
C THR A 87 -11.83 11.60 9.07
N ASP A 88 -10.90 10.66 9.27
CA ASP A 88 -10.71 9.49 8.42
C ASP A 88 -11.17 8.18 9.10
N TRP A 89 -11.44 8.25 10.40
CA TRP A 89 -11.76 7.11 11.25
C TRP A 89 -13.00 7.40 12.11
N TYR A 90 -14.15 6.83 11.74
CA TYR A 90 -15.39 7.07 12.48
C TYR A 90 -15.56 6.23 13.76
N MET A 91 -14.50 5.60 14.28
CA MET A 91 -14.60 4.71 15.46
C MET A 91 -15.65 3.60 15.29
N ASN A 92 -15.92 3.20 14.05
CA ASN A 92 -16.84 2.11 13.75
C ASN A 92 -16.05 0.80 13.55
N PRO A 93 -16.16 -0.17 14.48
CA PRO A 93 -15.54 -1.47 14.34
C PRO A 93 -15.99 -2.25 13.12
N GLU A 94 -17.22 -2.04 12.65
CA GLU A 94 -17.80 -2.76 11.51
C GLU A 94 -16.95 -2.63 10.24
N ASN A 95 -16.23 -1.51 10.08
CA ASN A 95 -15.35 -1.29 8.93
C ASN A 95 -14.18 -2.29 8.85
N TYR A 96 -13.86 -2.98 9.96
CA TYR A 96 -12.73 -3.91 10.03
C TYR A 96 -12.99 -5.22 10.77
N THR A 97 -14.18 -5.39 11.36
CA THR A 97 -14.60 -6.63 12.01
C THR A 97 -15.78 -7.26 11.27
N CYS A 98 -15.81 -8.60 11.29
CA CYS A 98 -17.00 -9.35 10.89
C CYS A 98 -17.73 -9.83 12.14
N TYR A 99 -18.82 -9.17 12.51
CA TYR A 99 -19.72 -9.57 13.59
C TYR A 99 -20.64 -10.73 13.18
N GLU A 100 -21.25 -11.41 14.15
CA GLU A 100 -22.02 -12.65 13.94
C GLU A 100 -23.28 -12.48 13.08
N ASP A 101 -23.80 -11.26 12.99
CA ASP A 101 -24.97 -10.89 12.19
C ASP A 101 -24.63 -10.57 10.72
N ARG A 102 -23.34 -10.47 10.37
CA ARG A 102 -22.89 -10.18 9.01
C ARG A 102 -22.78 -11.43 8.16
N HIS A 103 -23.07 -11.27 6.86
CA HIS A 103 -22.93 -12.35 5.87
C HIS A 103 -21.45 -12.66 5.60
N LEU A 104 -21.09 -13.95 5.71
CA LEU A 104 -19.78 -14.44 5.31
C LEU A 104 -19.69 -14.62 3.79
N TYR A 105 -18.64 -14.09 3.18
CA TYR A 105 -18.38 -14.26 1.75
C TYR A 105 -17.60 -15.54 1.49
N VAL A 106 -18.32 -16.58 1.09
CA VAL A 106 -17.73 -17.87 0.73
C VAL A 106 -17.10 -17.84 -0.67
N PRO A 107 -15.96 -18.54 -0.88
CA PRO A 107 -15.30 -18.59 -2.18
C PRO A 107 -16.21 -19.25 -3.22
N LYS A 108 -16.26 -18.66 -4.42
CA LYS A 108 -17.02 -19.19 -5.55
C LYS A 108 -16.07 -19.47 -6.71
N ASN A 109 -15.96 -20.74 -7.09
CA ASN A 109 -15.09 -21.18 -8.18
C ASN A 109 -15.53 -20.67 -9.57
N THR A 110 -16.72 -20.09 -9.66
CA THR A 110 -17.27 -19.46 -10.86
C THR A 110 -16.83 -18.00 -11.04
N ILE A 111 -16.21 -17.40 -10.01
CA ILE A 111 -15.72 -16.02 -10.05
C ILE A 111 -14.24 -16.05 -10.39
N HIS A 112 -13.86 -15.29 -11.42
CA HIS A 112 -12.47 -15.14 -11.82
C HIS A 112 -11.92 -13.77 -11.38
N PRO A 113 -10.61 -13.68 -11.05
CA PRO A 113 -10.00 -12.39 -10.74
C PRO A 113 -10.14 -11.41 -11.89
N ILE A 114 -10.50 -10.17 -11.57
CA ILE A 114 -10.52 -9.07 -12.52
C ILE A 114 -9.19 -8.33 -12.41
N HIS A 115 -8.54 -8.12 -13.55
CA HIS A 115 -7.36 -7.31 -13.65
C HIS A 115 -7.69 -6.07 -14.47
N SER A 116 -7.55 -4.90 -13.85
CA SER A 116 -7.73 -3.60 -14.48
C SER A 116 -6.47 -2.77 -14.29
N MET A 117 -6.26 -1.85 -15.22
CA MET A 117 -5.18 -0.87 -15.18
C MET A 117 -5.79 0.47 -15.51
N GLU A 118 -5.46 1.47 -14.71
CA GLU A 118 -5.84 2.85 -14.94
C GLU A 118 -4.64 3.64 -15.42
N HIS A 119 -4.86 4.53 -16.39
CA HIS A 119 -3.81 5.41 -16.88
C HIS A 119 -3.96 6.77 -16.22
N ILE A 120 -2.99 7.10 -15.37
CA ILE A 120 -2.89 8.39 -14.71
C ILE A 120 -1.98 9.28 -15.58
N PRO A 121 -2.45 10.46 -16.03
CA PRO A 121 -1.63 11.39 -16.82
C PRO A 121 -0.34 11.77 -16.10
N GLU A 122 0.76 11.98 -16.83
CA GLU A 122 2.05 12.34 -16.22
C GLU A 122 2.01 13.70 -15.51
N GLU A 123 1.12 14.59 -15.95
CA GLU A 123 0.93 15.92 -15.36
C GLU A 123 0.03 15.88 -14.13
N TYR A 124 -0.62 14.75 -13.85
CA TYR A 124 -1.46 14.61 -12.67
C TYR A 124 -0.60 14.65 -11.40
N VAL A 125 -1.03 15.49 -10.46
CA VAL A 125 -0.40 15.59 -9.14
C VAL A 125 -1.51 15.56 -8.11
N ALA A 126 -1.45 14.59 -7.20
CA ALA A 126 -2.31 14.54 -6.04
C ALA A 126 -1.90 15.62 -5.03
N LEU A 127 -2.89 16.28 -4.43
CA LEU A 127 -2.63 17.24 -3.35
C LEU A 127 -2.66 16.55 -1.99
N HIS A 128 -1.72 16.91 -1.14
CA HIS A 128 -1.73 16.52 0.27
C HIS A 128 -2.68 17.41 1.07
N ARG A 129 -3.57 16.79 1.85
CA ARG A 129 -4.62 17.46 2.63
C ARG A 129 -4.46 17.21 4.12
N CYS A 130 -4.48 18.29 4.90
CA CYS A 130 -4.35 18.24 6.35
C CYS A 130 -5.55 17.54 7.01
N MET A 131 -5.38 16.98 8.22
CA MET A 131 -6.41 16.18 8.90
C MET A 131 -7.71 16.94 9.20
N ASN A 132 -7.73 18.27 9.11
CA ASN A 132 -8.94 19.09 9.22
C ASN A 132 -9.72 19.25 7.91
N GLU A 133 -9.21 18.72 6.80
CA GLU A 133 -9.86 18.72 5.49
C GLU A 133 -10.46 17.33 5.21
N SER A 134 -11.70 17.30 4.73
CA SER A 134 -12.31 16.09 4.19
C SER A 134 -11.76 15.80 2.79
N ILE A 135 -11.64 14.52 2.46
CA ILE A 135 -11.24 14.06 1.13
C ILE A 135 -12.32 13.11 0.62
N GLU A 136 -12.91 13.44 -0.52
CA GLU A 136 -13.93 12.64 -1.18
C GLU A 136 -13.33 11.92 -2.39
N TYR A 137 -13.80 10.70 -2.63
CA TYR A 137 -13.40 9.87 -3.76
C TYR A 137 -14.65 9.42 -4.52
N ASN A 138 -14.57 9.43 -5.85
CA ASN A 138 -15.67 8.98 -6.69
C ASN A 138 -15.80 7.45 -6.74
N GLU A 139 -14.71 6.74 -6.43
CA GLU A 139 -14.62 5.29 -6.50
C GLU A 139 -14.65 4.68 -5.10
N ALA A 140 -15.25 3.49 -5.02
CA ALA A 140 -15.23 2.71 -3.79
C ALA A 140 -13.80 2.32 -3.41
N ILE A 141 -12.94 1.98 -4.38
CA ILE A 141 -11.52 1.67 -4.15
C ILE A 141 -10.70 2.63 -4.99
N PRO A 142 -10.40 3.85 -4.49
CA PRO A 142 -9.63 4.81 -5.28
C PRO A 142 -8.21 4.27 -5.52
N THR A 143 -7.70 4.38 -6.75
CA THR A 143 -6.31 3.98 -7.08
C THR A 143 -5.34 5.17 -7.12
N PHE A 144 -5.88 6.39 -7.22
CA PHE A 144 -5.18 7.67 -7.14
C PHE A 144 -6.14 8.75 -6.57
N GLY A 145 -5.60 9.91 -6.22
CA GLY A 145 -6.40 10.99 -5.62
C GLY A 145 -5.63 11.77 -4.55
N ASN A 146 -6.22 12.88 -4.10
CA ASN A 146 -5.73 13.63 -2.94
C ASN A 146 -5.68 12.71 -1.71
N HIS A 147 -4.72 12.92 -0.81
CA HIS A 147 -4.48 12.02 0.32
C HIS A 147 -3.71 12.71 1.45
N ARG A 148 -3.39 12.00 2.55
CA ARG A 148 -2.71 12.62 3.72
C ARG A 148 -1.21 12.79 3.49
N PRO A 149 -0.56 13.87 3.98
CA PRO A 149 0.87 14.06 3.83
C PRO A 149 1.75 12.99 4.48
N LEU A 150 1.27 12.25 5.48
CA LEU A 150 1.98 11.08 6.01
C LEU A 150 1.40 9.77 5.46
N TRP A 151 2.27 8.89 4.97
CA TRP A 151 1.89 7.53 4.54
C TRP A 151 1.72 6.57 5.73
N GLY A 152 1.05 5.44 5.49
CA GLY A 152 1.03 4.33 6.45
C GLY A 152 2.39 3.62 6.48
N ALA A 153 2.86 3.20 7.65
CA ALA A 153 4.00 2.30 7.73
C ALA A 153 3.70 1.01 6.94
N TYR A 154 4.70 0.39 6.32
CA TYR A 154 4.45 -0.86 5.62
C TYR A 154 4.11 -1.97 6.61
N GLY A 155 3.13 -2.80 6.28
CA GLY A 155 2.71 -3.92 7.11
C GLY A 155 1.22 -4.22 7.06
N GLU A 156 0.76 -4.94 8.09
CA GLU A 156 -0.63 -5.35 8.26
C GLU A 156 -1.31 -4.55 9.37
N TYR A 157 -2.52 -4.09 9.07
CA TYR A 157 -3.30 -3.21 9.92
C TYR A 157 -4.61 -3.86 10.33
N THR A 158 -5.04 -3.57 11.56
CA THR A 158 -6.45 -3.77 11.96
C THR A 158 -7.36 -2.89 11.13
N PHE A 159 -6.97 -1.65 10.88
CA PHE A 159 -7.56 -0.78 9.88
C PHE A 159 -6.57 0.32 9.50
N LEU A 160 -6.61 0.72 8.23
CA LEU A 160 -5.88 1.85 7.71
C LEU A 160 -6.79 2.62 6.73
N PRO A 161 -7.00 3.93 6.92
CA PRO A 161 -7.94 4.67 6.09
C PRO A 161 -7.39 4.88 4.68
N LYS A 162 -8.32 5.14 3.74
CA LYS A 162 -8.07 5.26 2.28
C LYS A 162 -6.90 6.20 1.98
N GLN A 163 -6.93 7.35 2.64
CA GLN A 163 -6.00 8.45 2.48
C GLN A 163 -4.56 8.08 2.88
N ARG A 164 -4.33 7.02 3.66
CA ARG A 164 -2.98 6.59 4.06
C ARG A 164 -2.41 5.61 3.05
N TRP A 165 -3.17 4.56 2.70
CA TRP A 165 -2.70 3.58 1.74
C TRP A 165 -2.65 4.13 0.30
N LEU A 166 -3.44 5.16 -0.02
CA LEU A 166 -3.38 5.85 -1.32
C LEU A 166 -2.03 6.58 -1.50
N HIS A 167 -1.49 7.17 -0.43
CA HIS A 167 -0.13 7.73 -0.44
C HIS A 167 0.91 6.61 -0.64
N ASN A 168 0.72 5.46 0.02
CA ASN A 168 1.58 4.31 -0.22
C ASN A 168 1.53 3.86 -1.70
N LEU A 169 0.34 3.84 -2.34
CA LEU A 169 0.18 3.53 -3.77
C LEU A 169 0.91 4.52 -4.67
N GLU A 170 0.82 5.83 -4.40
CA GLU A 170 1.55 6.85 -5.17
C GLU A 170 3.07 6.57 -5.19
N HIS A 171 3.60 6.07 -4.08
CA HIS A 171 5.02 5.71 -4.00
C HIS A 171 5.33 4.29 -4.49
N GLY A 172 4.36 3.55 -5.03
CA GLY A 172 4.57 2.22 -5.61
C GLY A 172 4.50 1.07 -4.61
N ALA A 173 3.75 1.23 -3.51
CA ALA A 173 3.43 0.12 -2.63
C ALA A 173 2.40 -0.82 -3.27
N VAL A 174 2.34 -2.06 -2.78
CA VAL A 174 1.23 -2.97 -3.07
C VAL A 174 0.24 -2.93 -1.91
N VAL A 175 -1.01 -2.60 -2.21
CA VAL A 175 -2.09 -2.56 -1.22
C VAL A 175 -3.01 -3.74 -1.42
N MET A 176 -3.10 -4.59 -0.41
CA MET A 176 -4.06 -5.68 -0.32
C MET A 176 -5.21 -5.24 0.58
N LEU A 177 -6.37 -5.02 -0.04
CA LEU A 177 -7.63 -4.80 0.64
C LEU A 177 -8.42 -6.11 0.70
N TYR A 178 -9.16 -6.35 1.78
CA TYR A 178 -10.04 -7.50 1.89
C TYR A 178 -11.27 -7.17 2.72
N HIS A 179 -12.42 -7.71 2.32
CA HIS A 179 -13.64 -7.56 3.09
C HIS A 179 -13.48 -8.26 4.47
N PRO A 180 -13.85 -7.65 5.61
CA PRO A 180 -13.69 -8.24 6.95
C PRO A 180 -14.33 -9.63 7.10
N CYS A 181 -15.49 -9.83 6.44
CA CYS A 181 -16.22 -11.10 6.36
C CYS A 181 -15.81 -12.05 5.23
N ALA A 182 -14.68 -11.83 4.56
CA ALA A 182 -14.16 -12.77 3.57
C ALA A 182 -13.68 -14.07 4.22
N GLU A 183 -13.72 -15.18 3.47
CA GLU A 183 -13.23 -16.48 3.92
C GLU A 183 -11.77 -16.40 4.40
N LYS A 184 -11.54 -16.81 5.65
CA LYS A 184 -10.26 -16.60 6.36
C LYS A 184 -9.11 -17.32 5.67
N ASN A 185 -9.36 -18.48 5.08
CA ASN A 185 -8.33 -19.24 4.37
C ASN A 185 -7.86 -18.52 3.09
N GLU A 186 -8.77 -17.92 2.32
CA GLU A 186 -8.42 -17.12 1.13
C GLU A 186 -7.63 -15.87 1.51
N VAL A 187 -8.09 -15.15 2.54
CA VAL A 187 -7.38 -13.99 3.06
C VAL A 187 -5.98 -14.38 3.53
N LYS A 188 -5.83 -15.50 4.24
CA LYS A 188 -4.52 -15.98 4.70
C LYS A 188 -3.61 -16.35 3.53
N ALA A 189 -4.13 -17.01 2.50
CA ALA A 189 -3.36 -17.37 1.31
C ALA A 189 -2.84 -16.11 0.59
N LEU A 190 -3.70 -15.11 0.36
CA LEU A 190 -3.30 -13.86 -0.30
C LEU A 190 -2.34 -13.03 0.55
N LYS A 191 -2.54 -12.98 1.88
CA LYS A 191 -1.58 -12.35 2.82
C LYS A 191 -0.21 -12.99 2.71
N SER A 192 -0.15 -14.33 2.65
CA SER A 192 1.12 -15.05 2.49
C SER A 192 1.83 -14.67 1.19
N LEU A 193 1.09 -14.59 0.09
CA LEU A 193 1.63 -14.22 -1.23
C LEU A 193 2.19 -12.79 -1.24
N VAL A 194 1.43 -11.83 -0.71
CA VAL A 194 1.84 -10.42 -0.67
C VAL A 194 3.11 -10.26 0.20
N LYS A 195 3.16 -10.93 1.35
CA LYS A 195 4.30 -10.89 2.26
C LYS A 195 5.55 -11.60 1.72
N SER A 196 5.40 -12.64 0.91
CA SER A 196 6.55 -13.42 0.41
C SER A 196 7.36 -12.69 -0.66
N CYS A 197 6.75 -11.75 -1.38
CA CYS A 197 7.38 -11.14 -2.55
C CYS A 197 7.81 -9.69 -2.34
N LEU A 198 7.18 -8.94 -1.41
CA LEU A 198 7.29 -7.48 -1.38
C LEU A 198 7.38 -6.93 0.05
N TYR A 199 8.40 -6.11 0.30
CA TYR A 199 8.55 -5.39 1.58
C TYR A 199 7.66 -4.15 1.71
N ARG A 200 7.21 -3.58 0.57
CA ARG A 200 6.39 -2.36 0.52
C ARG A 200 4.91 -2.70 0.33
N HIS A 201 4.35 -3.38 1.32
CA HIS A 201 2.94 -3.74 1.29
C HIS A 201 2.14 -3.05 2.39
N ILE A 202 0.87 -2.83 2.10
CA ILE A 202 -0.16 -2.56 3.09
C ILE A 202 -1.17 -3.69 2.98
N ILE A 203 -1.55 -4.27 4.11
CA ILE A 203 -2.64 -5.24 4.21
C ILE A 203 -3.64 -4.67 5.21
N THR A 204 -4.89 -4.43 4.79
CA THR A 204 -5.91 -3.89 5.70
C THR A 204 -7.32 -4.34 5.30
N PRO A 205 -8.23 -4.57 6.27
CA PRO A 205 -9.64 -4.75 5.97
C PRO A 205 -10.24 -3.52 5.28
N TYR A 206 -11.22 -3.75 4.40
CA TYR A 206 -11.97 -2.71 3.71
C TYR A 206 -13.36 -3.22 3.33
N ASP A 207 -14.39 -2.50 3.74
CA ASP A 207 -15.81 -2.80 3.52
C ASP A 207 -16.39 -1.86 2.45
#